data_AF-A0AAV9GE74-F1
#
_entry.id   AF-A0AAV9GE74-F1
#
_cell.length_a   1.000
_cell.length_b   1.000
_cell.length_c   1.000
_cell.angle_alpha   90.00
_cell.angle_beta   90.00
_cell.angle_gamma   90.00
#
_symmetry.space_group_name_H-M   'P 1'
#
loop_
_entity.id
_entity.type
_entity.pdbx_description
1 polymer ?
#
loop_
_entity_poly.entity_id
_entity_poly.type
_entity_poly.pdbx_seq_one_letter_code
_entity_poly.pdbx_strand_id
1 'polypeptide(L)'
;KAALEKSPGVPDGLFIWAAWPWGDMDMTTYTDASYLQYLDGMPYMMPVSPWFYTNLPGYNKNWLWRGDDLWYDRWQQVQFLQPEWVQIITWNDYGESTYIGPIHEDLLHHTFAENRGRASFDYALDMPHDAWRQHILPFLIDQYKTNVATVTQEAIIAWYRLTPGAACPDDGKTSGNTHTQLQLEFPPGQVSQDRIFFSALLSSSRAVTVTVGGIDLDADWTSVPAGGVGVYHGSVAYGSNTGAVVITVGSMVFTGDPITTSCNRVTGQDGKTNWNAWVGSVTGSTVNVVAPSTSNYVCIRGKGVGNFGGLCSFSCSLGYCPEGACTCTAMGPQATLPGPSTPGYGTVGYPAEGLGPSYSGLCSFSCNYGYCPPGVCGTTEYPLVIPSVSEFLPFTCTSGTGVGDLGGLCSFACNYGFCPIHSCTCTSQGPLTV
;
A
#
# COMPACT_ATOMS: atom_id res chain seq x y z
N LYS A 1 -9.61 -19.82 -6.67
CA LYS A 1 -10.35 -21.10 -6.73
C LYS A 1 -11.37 -21.20 -7.85
N ALA A 2 -12.49 -20.48 -7.80
CA ALA A 2 -13.56 -20.58 -8.81
C ALA A 2 -13.08 -20.41 -10.27
N ALA A 3 -12.10 -19.54 -10.51
CA ALA A 3 -11.51 -19.35 -11.84
C ALA A 3 -10.82 -20.61 -12.40
N LEU A 4 -10.03 -21.32 -11.59
CA LEU A 4 -9.34 -22.55 -12.02
C LEU A 4 -10.32 -23.73 -12.14
N GLU A 5 -11.31 -23.82 -11.25
CA GLU A 5 -12.34 -24.87 -11.30
C GLU A 5 -13.25 -24.75 -12.52
N LYS A 6 -13.47 -23.53 -13.01
CA LYS A 6 -14.27 -23.28 -14.21
C LYS A 6 -13.62 -23.84 -15.49
N SER A 7 -12.29 -23.94 -15.52
CA SER A 7 -11.55 -24.48 -16.68
C SER A 7 -10.22 -25.11 -16.22
N PRO A 8 -10.26 -26.30 -15.60
CA PRO A 8 -9.07 -26.95 -15.07
C PRO A 8 -8.02 -27.19 -16.15
N GLY A 9 -6.77 -26.81 -15.89
CA GLY A 9 -5.64 -27.01 -16.80
C GLY A 9 -5.60 -26.08 -18.02
N VAL A 10 -6.49 -25.09 -18.10
CA VAL A 10 -6.48 -24.07 -19.17
C VAL A 10 -5.64 -22.84 -18.81
N PRO A 11 -5.80 -22.20 -17.63
CA PRO A 11 -4.93 -21.10 -17.23
C PRO A 11 -3.58 -21.60 -16.70
N ASP A 12 -2.48 -21.05 -17.22
CA ASP A 12 -1.11 -21.36 -16.78
C ASP A 12 -0.67 -20.55 -15.54
N GLY A 13 -1.49 -19.61 -15.08
CA GLY A 13 -1.18 -18.74 -13.95
C GLY A 13 -2.32 -17.75 -13.70
N LEU A 14 -2.23 -16.97 -12.61
CA LEU A 14 -3.22 -15.95 -12.29
C LEU A 14 -2.57 -14.59 -11.99
N PHE A 15 -3.28 -13.55 -12.41
CA PHE A 15 -3.06 -12.17 -12.06
C PHE A 15 -4.31 -11.65 -11.33
N ILE A 16 -4.11 -10.78 -10.33
CA ILE A 16 -5.19 -10.13 -9.60
C ILE A 16 -5.10 -8.61 -9.77
N TRP A 17 -6.23 -7.98 -10.10
CA TRP A 17 -6.38 -6.52 -10.12
C TRP A 17 -6.67 -5.98 -8.70
N ALA A 18 -5.73 -6.16 -7.78
CA ALA A 18 -5.83 -5.72 -6.38
C ALA A 18 -4.48 -5.21 -5.88
N ALA A 19 -4.06 -4.04 -6.38
CA ALA A 19 -2.74 -3.46 -6.10
C ALA A 19 -2.75 -2.47 -4.93
N TRP A 20 -3.92 -2.16 -4.37
CA TRP A 20 -4.12 -1.06 -3.44
C TRP A 20 -4.74 -1.56 -2.13
N PRO A 21 -4.44 -0.89 -1.00
CA PRO A 21 -4.83 -1.35 0.32
C PRO A 21 -6.30 -1.04 0.63
N TRP A 22 -6.75 -1.62 1.74
CA TRP A 22 -8.09 -1.39 2.26
C TRP A 22 -8.16 -0.12 3.11
N GLY A 23 -8.96 0.86 2.68
CA GLY A 23 -9.26 2.04 3.50
C GLY A 23 -7.98 2.81 3.85
N ASP A 24 -7.85 3.19 5.12
CA ASP A 24 -6.70 3.93 5.66
C ASP A 24 -5.51 3.04 6.05
N MET A 25 -5.53 1.74 5.77
CA MET A 25 -4.46 0.80 6.12
C MET A 25 -3.32 0.82 5.08
N ASP A 26 -2.10 0.44 5.45
CA ASP A 26 -1.05 0.19 4.46
C ASP A 26 -1.26 -1.17 3.78
N MET A 27 -0.58 -1.38 2.65
CA MET A 27 -0.65 -2.62 1.89
C MET A 27 -0.18 -3.82 2.70
N THR A 28 -0.83 -4.96 2.50
CA THR A 28 -0.46 -6.26 3.10
C THR A 28 -0.22 -7.30 2.01
N THR A 29 0.38 -8.42 2.39
CA THR A 29 0.66 -9.55 1.49
C THR A 29 -0.34 -10.69 1.62
N TYR A 30 -1.42 -10.53 2.38
CA TYR A 30 -2.36 -11.63 2.67
C TYR A 30 -3.05 -12.15 1.41
N THR A 31 -3.47 -11.25 0.52
CA THR A 31 -4.04 -11.63 -0.76
C THR A 31 -3.00 -12.33 -1.63
N ASP A 32 -1.77 -11.84 -1.69
CA ASP A 32 -0.68 -12.47 -2.45
C ASP A 32 -0.38 -13.89 -1.94
N ALA A 33 -0.21 -14.04 -0.63
CA ALA A 33 0.03 -15.32 0.04
C ALA A 33 -1.10 -16.33 -0.26
N SER A 34 -2.36 -15.86 -0.27
CA SER A 34 -3.50 -16.72 -0.63
C SER A 34 -3.43 -17.22 -2.08
N TYR A 35 -2.91 -16.40 -3.01
CA TYR A 35 -2.71 -16.80 -4.40
C TYR A 35 -1.53 -17.77 -4.53
N LEU A 36 -0.39 -17.45 -3.92
CA LEU A 36 0.80 -18.32 -3.92
C LEU A 36 0.48 -19.71 -3.36
N GLN A 37 -0.19 -19.76 -2.21
CA GLN A 37 -0.60 -21.03 -1.60
C GLN A 37 -1.60 -21.79 -2.48
N TYR A 38 -2.59 -21.10 -3.05
CA TYR A 38 -3.64 -21.75 -3.82
C TYR A 38 -3.17 -22.23 -5.20
N LEU A 39 -2.24 -21.51 -5.82
CA LEU A 39 -1.69 -21.84 -7.14
C LEU A 39 -0.73 -23.03 -7.09
N ASP A 40 -0.21 -23.40 -5.91
CA ASP A 40 0.59 -24.60 -5.67
C ASP A 40 1.68 -24.83 -6.73
N GLY A 41 2.47 -23.77 -6.97
CA GLY A 41 3.57 -23.78 -7.94
C GLY A 41 3.23 -23.25 -9.33
N MET A 42 1.96 -22.93 -9.64
CA MET A 42 1.65 -22.16 -10.85
C MET A 42 2.06 -20.68 -10.71
N PRO A 43 2.51 -20.03 -11.80
CA PRO A 43 2.88 -18.62 -11.82
C PRO A 43 1.80 -17.70 -11.24
N TYR A 44 2.20 -16.90 -10.26
CA TYR A 44 1.47 -15.74 -9.77
C TYR A 44 2.08 -14.46 -10.30
N MET A 45 1.26 -13.58 -10.86
CA MET A 45 1.67 -12.25 -11.27
C MET A 45 1.21 -11.23 -10.23
N MET A 46 2.16 -10.74 -9.44
CA MET A 46 1.92 -9.82 -8.34
C MET A 46 1.67 -8.39 -8.86
N PRO A 47 0.54 -7.74 -8.52
CA PRO A 47 0.25 -6.38 -8.96
C PRO A 47 1.05 -5.34 -8.16
N VAL A 48 1.56 -4.31 -8.83
CA VAL A 48 2.26 -3.17 -8.22
C VAL A 48 1.76 -1.88 -8.85
N SER A 49 1.26 -0.95 -8.05
CA SER A 49 0.78 0.34 -8.53
C SER A 49 1.15 1.44 -7.53
N PRO A 50 1.51 2.66 -7.98
CA PRO A 50 1.87 3.72 -7.06
C PRO A 50 0.67 4.46 -6.47
N TRP A 51 -0.39 4.65 -7.26
CA TRP A 51 -1.51 5.53 -6.92
C TRP A 51 -2.79 5.07 -7.61
N PHE A 52 -3.95 5.46 -7.09
CA PHE A 52 -5.23 5.28 -7.77
C PHE A 52 -6.20 6.39 -7.41
N TYR A 53 -6.70 7.07 -8.43
CA TYR A 53 -7.83 7.99 -8.32
C TYR A 53 -8.56 8.04 -9.66
N THR A 54 -9.88 7.94 -9.61
CA THR A 54 -10.72 8.11 -10.79
C THR A 54 -11.97 8.90 -10.44
N ASN A 55 -12.37 9.79 -11.35
CA ASN A 55 -13.70 10.41 -11.38
C ASN A 55 -14.16 10.50 -12.84
N LEU A 56 -14.64 9.38 -13.36
CA LEU A 56 -15.13 9.21 -14.73
C LEU A 56 -16.59 8.73 -14.70
N PRO A 57 -17.56 9.63 -14.54
CA PRO A 57 -18.99 9.32 -14.58
C PRO A 57 -19.42 8.55 -15.83
N GLY A 58 -18.76 8.77 -16.97
CA GLY A 58 -19.03 8.03 -18.20
C GLY A 58 -18.75 6.53 -18.14
N TYR A 59 -17.96 6.09 -17.15
CA TYR A 59 -17.68 4.68 -16.85
C TYR A 59 -18.25 4.22 -15.51
N ASN A 60 -19.10 5.03 -14.86
CA ASN A 60 -19.60 4.83 -13.50
C ASN A 60 -18.46 4.66 -12.48
N LYS A 61 -17.38 5.44 -12.63
CA LYS A 61 -16.22 5.40 -11.74
C LYS A 61 -16.05 6.70 -10.97
N ASN A 62 -15.95 6.62 -9.65
CA ASN A 62 -15.62 7.74 -8.79
C ASN A 62 -15.14 7.27 -7.42
N TRP A 63 -13.86 6.95 -7.29
CA TRP A 63 -13.26 6.54 -6.02
C TRP A 63 -11.73 6.67 -6.05
N LEU A 64 -11.11 6.50 -4.89
CA LEU A 64 -9.67 6.35 -4.73
C LEU A 64 -9.33 5.16 -3.83
N TRP A 65 -8.10 4.67 -3.95
CA TRP A 65 -7.48 3.85 -2.91
C TRP A 65 -6.22 4.56 -2.41
N ARG A 66 -5.78 4.22 -1.19
CA ARG A 66 -4.61 4.86 -0.57
C ARG A 66 -3.34 4.56 -1.39
N GLY A 67 -2.74 5.60 -1.95
CA GLY A 67 -1.47 5.55 -2.69
C GLY A 67 -0.25 6.04 -1.90
N ASP A 68 -0.48 6.63 -0.71
CA ASP A 68 0.48 7.18 0.27
C ASP A 68 1.90 6.57 0.22
N ASP A 69 2.23 5.62 1.09
CA ASP A 69 3.55 4.95 1.12
C ASP A 69 3.59 3.72 0.16
N LEU A 70 2.51 3.50 -0.60
CA LEU A 70 2.22 2.26 -1.34
C LEU A 70 3.34 1.86 -2.29
N TRP A 71 3.86 2.80 -3.08
CA TRP A 71 4.92 2.49 -4.05
C TRP A 71 6.16 1.92 -3.37
N TYR A 72 6.57 2.49 -2.23
CA TYR A 72 7.71 1.97 -1.49
C TYR A 72 7.41 0.61 -0.88
N ASP A 73 6.31 0.51 -0.13
CA ASP A 73 5.91 -0.70 0.58
C ASP A 73 5.77 -1.90 -0.36
N ARG A 74 5.15 -1.68 -1.52
CA ARG A 74 4.88 -2.75 -2.47
C ARG A 74 6.16 -3.31 -3.07
N TRP A 75 7.17 -2.48 -3.34
CA TRP A 75 8.48 -2.98 -3.81
C TRP A 75 9.25 -3.74 -2.71
N GLN A 76 9.09 -3.38 -1.43
CA GLN A 76 9.63 -4.20 -0.34
C GLN A 76 8.93 -5.57 -0.27
N GLN A 77 7.62 -5.61 -0.48
CA GLN A 77 6.83 -6.84 -0.50
C GLN A 77 7.19 -7.73 -1.70
N VAL A 78 7.42 -7.15 -2.89
CA VAL A 78 7.94 -7.87 -4.06
C VAL A 78 9.28 -8.53 -3.73
N GLN A 79 10.19 -7.79 -3.08
CA GLN A 79 11.48 -8.35 -2.68
C GLN A 79 11.34 -9.51 -1.69
N PHE A 80 10.38 -9.42 -0.75
CA PHE A 80 10.14 -10.47 0.25
C PHE A 80 9.49 -11.72 -0.33
N LEU A 81 8.43 -11.57 -1.11
CA LEU A 81 7.67 -12.70 -1.66
C LEU A 81 8.35 -13.37 -2.85
N GLN A 82 9.20 -12.65 -3.59
CA GLN A 82 9.86 -13.14 -4.81
C GLN A 82 8.87 -13.82 -5.80
N PRO A 83 7.76 -13.15 -6.19
CA PRO A 83 6.82 -13.74 -7.15
C PRO A 83 7.51 -13.99 -8.50
N GLU A 84 7.01 -14.94 -9.28
CA GLU A 84 7.57 -15.22 -10.61
C GLU A 84 7.42 -14.03 -11.56
N TRP A 85 6.30 -13.31 -11.46
CA TRP A 85 6.03 -12.13 -12.28
C TRP A 85 5.55 -10.95 -11.45
N VAL A 86 5.92 -9.75 -11.90
CA VAL A 86 5.45 -8.48 -11.35
C VAL A 86 4.76 -7.70 -12.46
N GLN A 87 3.52 -7.27 -12.24
CA GLN A 87 2.78 -6.39 -13.14
C GLN A 87 2.73 -4.99 -12.57
N ILE A 88 3.41 -4.05 -13.23
CA ILE A 88 3.25 -2.62 -12.92
C ILE A 88 1.97 -2.11 -13.58
N ILE A 89 1.10 -1.52 -12.76
CA ILE A 89 -0.20 -0.97 -13.13
C ILE A 89 -0.11 0.55 -12.96
N THR A 90 -0.03 1.35 -14.01
CA THR A 90 0.04 1.01 -15.45
C THR A 90 1.08 1.90 -16.16
N TRP A 91 1.29 1.69 -17.46
CA TRP A 91 2.10 2.63 -18.25
C TRP A 91 1.40 3.98 -18.43
N ASN A 92 0.13 4.01 -18.81
CA ASN A 92 -0.55 5.24 -19.27
C ASN A 92 -2.07 5.27 -19.00
N ASP A 93 -2.58 4.57 -17.98
CA ASP A 93 -3.98 4.74 -17.57
C ASP A 93 -4.15 6.04 -16.76
N TYR A 94 -4.32 7.14 -17.49
CA TYR A 94 -4.59 8.47 -16.93
C TYR A 94 -5.95 8.54 -16.22
N GLY A 95 -6.92 7.72 -16.65
CA GLY A 95 -8.27 7.74 -16.12
C GLY A 95 -8.40 7.08 -14.74
N GLU A 96 -7.45 6.25 -14.37
CA GLU A 96 -7.34 5.68 -13.01
C GLU A 96 -6.16 6.25 -12.22
N SER A 97 -5.43 7.21 -12.79
CA SER A 97 -4.25 7.84 -12.19
C SER A 97 -3.15 6.85 -11.80
N THR A 98 -3.08 5.70 -12.46
CA THR A 98 -2.10 4.64 -12.14
C THR A 98 -0.82 4.71 -12.99
N TYR A 99 -0.78 5.61 -13.97
CA TYR A 99 0.30 5.73 -14.96
C TYR A 99 1.66 6.03 -14.32
N ILE A 100 2.72 5.47 -14.90
CA ILE A 100 4.14 5.80 -14.62
C ILE A 100 4.91 6.23 -15.88
N GLY A 101 4.22 6.33 -17.02
CA GLY A 101 4.70 6.87 -18.27
C GLY A 101 4.58 8.39 -18.33
N PRO A 102 5.19 9.03 -19.33
CA PRO A 102 5.01 10.46 -19.57
C PRO A 102 3.56 10.75 -19.95
N ILE A 103 3.08 11.95 -19.57
CA ILE A 103 1.78 12.44 -20.00
C ILE A 103 1.82 12.76 -21.51
N HIS A 104 0.78 12.32 -22.20
CA HIS A 104 0.51 12.64 -23.60
C HIS A 104 -0.82 13.41 -23.66
N GLU A 105 -0.76 14.74 -23.79
CA GLU A 105 -1.95 15.62 -23.71
C GLU A 105 -3.06 15.26 -24.70
N ASP A 106 -2.70 14.79 -25.89
CA ASP A 106 -3.64 14.31 -26.91
C ASP A 106 -4.50 13.14 -26.40
N LEU A 107 -3.92 12.27 -25.56
CA LEU A 107 -4.63 11.16 -24.93
C LEU A 107 -5.50 11.63 -23.75
N LEU A 108 -5.12 12.69 -23.04
CA LEU A 108 -5.93 13.22 -21.94
C LEU A 108 -7.28 13.74 -22.46
N HIS A 109 -7.26 14.52 -23.55
CA HIS A 109 -8.48 15.00 -24.21
C HIS A 109 -9.42 13.86 -24.61
N HIS A 110 -8.87 12.69 -24.94
CA HIS A 110 -9.64 11.50 -25.25
C HIS A 110 -10.18 10.78 -24.02
N THR A 111 -9.41 10.69 -22.93
CA THR A 111 -9.82 10.02 -21.70
C THR A 111 -10.94 10.79 -20.99
N PHE A 112 -10.82 12.12 -20.90
CA PHE A 112 -11.72 12.96 -20.09
C PHE A 112 -12.91 13.56 -20.85
N ALA A 113 -12.99 13.38 -22.18
CA ALA A 113 -14.04 13.96 -23.01
C ALA A 113 -15.48 13.64 -22.56
N GLU A 114 -16.39 14.57 -22.85
CA GLU A 114 -17.84 14.48 -22.54
C GLU A 114 -18.55 13.29 -23.20
N ASN A 115 -18.06 12.81 -24.35
CA ASN A 115 -18.61 11.62 -25.00
C ASN A 115 -17.98 10.30 -24.50
N ARG A 116 -17.02 10.37 -23.57
CA ARG A 116 -16.30 9.22 -23.00
C ARG A 116 -16.25 9.32 -21.48
N GLY A 117 -15.16 9.79 -20.89
CA GLY A 117 -14.97 9.84 -19.44
C GLY A 117 -15.98 10.70 -18.69
N ARG A 118 -16.50 11.78 -19.32
CA ARG A 118 -17.41 12.75 -18.68
C ARG A 118 -16.87 13.30 -17.36
N ALA A 119 -15.55 13.43 -17.25
CA ALA A 119 -14.96 14.02 -16.07
C ALA A 119 -15.30 15.52 -16.06
N SER A 120 -15.59 16.06 -14.88
CA SER A 120 -15.80 17.51 -14.73
C SER A 120 -14.55 18.33 -15.07
N PHE A 121 -13.37 17.73 -14.90
CA PHE A 121 -12.09 18.33 -15.25
C PHE A 121 -11.05 17.24 -15.50
N ASP A 122 -9.94 17.62 -16.14
CA ASP A 122 -8.80 16.75 -16.37
C ASP A 122 -7.90 16.74 -15.12
N TYR A 123 -8.01 15.70 -14.30
CA TYR A 123 -7.22 15.56 -13.08
C TYR A 123 -5.81 15.00 -13.30
N ALA A 124 -5.45 14.63 -14.53
CA ALA A 124 -4.11 14.19 -14.89
C ALA A 124 -3.28 15.30 -15.55
N LEU A 125 -3.92 16.36 -16.05
CA LEU A 125 -3.23 17.54 -16.57
C LEU A 125 -2.33 18.18 -15.50
N ASP A 126 -1.07 18.45 -15.86
CA ASP A 126 -0.03 18.97 -14.96
C ASP A 126 0.28 18.09 -13.73
N MET A 127 -0.04 16.80 -13.79
CA MET A 127 0.22 15.82 -12.72
C MET A 127 1.20 14.72 -13.18
N PRO A 128 2.49 15.04 -13.41
CA PRO A 128 3.48 14.06 -13.85
C PRO A 128 3.66 12.94 -12.83
N HIS A 129 3.77 11.69 -13.33
CA HIS A 129 3.99 10.48 -12.53
C HIS A 129 5.25 9.71 -12.93
N ASP A 130 5.97 10.16 -13.97
CA ASP A 130 7.08 9.44 -14.56
C ASP A 130 8.28 9.31 -13.62
N ALA A 131 8.41 10.19 -12.63
CA ALA A 131 9.40 10.10 -11.57
C ALA A 131 9.30 8.79 -10.75
N TRP A 132 8.13 8.12 -10.63
CA TRP A 132 8.06 6.78 -10.01
C TRP A 132 8.81 5.71 -10.80
N ARG A 133 8.92 5.87 -12.13
CA ARG A 133 9.69 5.00 -13.02
C ARG A 133 11.16 5.40 -13.09
N GLN A 134 11.47 6.68 -12.94
CA GLN A 134 12.81 7.20 -13.12
C GLN A 134 13.69 6.96 -11.88
N HIS A 135 14.99 6.77 -12.12
CA HIS A 135 16.06 6.70 -11.12
C HIS A 135 16.05 5.53 -10.12
N ILE A 136 14.96 5.30 -9.37
CA ILE A 136 14.91 4.31 -8.28
C ILE A 136 14.38 2.94 -8.77
N LEU A 137 13.37 2.93 -9.63
CA LEU A 137 12.76 1.67 -10.11
C LEU A 137 13.78 0.71 -10.77
N PRO A 138 14.74 1.16 -11.61
CA PRO A 138 15.76 0.26 -12.16
C PRO A 138 16.57 -0.48 -11.08
N PHE A 139 16.94 0.22 -10.00
CA PHE A 139 17.65 -0.38 -8.87
C PHE A 139 16.80 -1.48 -8.20
N LEU A 140 15.51 -1.22 -7.98
CA LEU A 140 14.58 -2.20 -7.40
C LEU A 140 14.39 -3.42 -8.31
N ILE A 141 14.30 -3.21 -9.62
CA ILE A 141 14.21 -4.30 -10.61
C ILE A 141 15.47 -5.17 -10.61
N ASP A 142 16.66 -4.57 -10.57
CA ASP A 142 17.92 -5.31 -10.51
C ASP A 142 17.99 -6.16 -9.23
N GLN A 143 17.57 -5.59 -8.10
CA GLN A 143 17.50 -6.31 -6.82
C GLN A 143 16.51 -7.47 -6.87
N TYR A 144 15.30 -7.26 -7.40
CA TYR A 144 14.31 -8.33 -7.59
C TYR A 144 14.84 -9.45 -8.49
N LYS A 145 15.49 -9.12 -9.61
CA LYS A 145 15.94 -10.11 -10.59
C LYS A 145 17.21 -10.85 -10.19
N THR A 146 18.09 -10.23 -9.40
CA THR A 146 19.46 -10.74 -9.19
C THR A 146 19.91 -10.76 -7.74
N ASN A 147 19.11 -10.23 -6.80
CA ASN A 147 19.47 -10.02 -5.40
C ASN A 147 20.69 -9.12 -5.17
N VAL A 148 21.08 -8.35 -6.18
CA VAL A 148 22.19 -7.39 -6.15
C VAL A 148 21.78 -6.18 -6.98
N ALA A 149 22.09 -4.98 -6.49
CA ALA A 149 21.88 -3.75 -7.25
C ALA A 149 23.00 -2.76 -6.96
N THR A 150 23.27 -1.86 -7.90
CA THR A 150 24.33 -0.85 -7.78
C THR A 150 23.69 0.53 -7.82
N VAL A 151 24.03 1.38 -6.86
CA VAL A 151 23.73 2.80 -6.93
C VAL A 151 24.71 3.41 -7.92
N THR A 152 24.19 3.79 -9.09
CA THR A 152 24.96 4.47 -10.15
C THR A 152 24.74 5.99 -10.15
N GLN A 153 23.60 6.42 -9.59
CA GLN A 153 23.18 7.80 -9.55
C GLN A 153 22.31 7.99 -8.30
N GLU A 154 22.72 8.87 -7.38
CA GLU A 154 21.85 9.24 -6.26
C GLU A 154 20.65 10.04 -6.79
N ALA A 155 19.48 9.87 -6.18
CA ALA A 155 18.26 10.57 -6.56
C ALA A 155 17.26 10.68 -5.41
N ILE A 156 16.41 11.71 -5.46
CA ILE A 156 15.20 11.85 -4.64
C ILE A 156 14.01 11.78 -5.59
N ILE A 157 12.99 11.01 -5.20
CA ILE A 157 11.64 11.09 -5.78
C ILE A 157 10.68 11.53 -4.67
N ALA A 158 9.67 12.32 -4.99
CA ALA A 158 8.65 12.71 -4.04
C ALA A 158 7.29 12.84 -4.72
N TRP A 159 6.25 12.54 -3.96
CA TRP A 159 4.87 12.67 -4.39
C TRP A 159 3.96 13.16 -3.27
N TYR A 160 2.96 13.95 -3.66
CA TYR A 160 1.98 14.54 -2.77
C TYR A 160 0.85 15.16 -3.58
N ARG A 161 -0.25 15.51 -2.91
CA ARG A 161 -1.33 16.28 -3.53
C ARG A 161 -1.04 17.77 -3.44
N LEU A 162 -1.34 18.50 -4.51
CA LEU A 162 -1.09 19.95 -4.59
C LEU A 162 -2.11 20.80 -3.80
N THR A 163 -3.19 20.17 -3.35
CA THR A 163 -4.26 20.79 -2.60
C THR A 163 -4.64 19.88 -1.42
N PRO A 164 -4.66 20.38 -0.16
CA PRO A 164 -5.07 19.59 0.99
C PRO A 164 -6.49 19.04 0.83
N GLY A 165 -6.74 17.83 1.35
CA GLY A 165 -8.00 17.12 1.13
C GLY A 165 -9.25 17.89 1.59
N ALA A 166 -9.11 18.73 2.62
CA ALA A 166 -10.18 19.55 3.18
C ALA A 166 -10.21 21.01 2.68
N ALA A 167 -9.34 21.40 1.74
CA ALA A 167 -9.25 22.79 1.29
C ALA A 167 -10.39 23.19 0.35
N CYS A 168 -10.93 22.24 -0.42
CA CYS A 168 -11.98 22.51 -1.41
C CYS A 168 -13.38 22.30 -0.85
N PRO A 169 -14.37 23.08 -1.32
CA PRO A 169 -15.76 22.95 -0.87
C PRO A 169 -16.45 21.68 -1.37
N ASP A 170 -15.93 21.04 -2.41
CA ASP A 170 -16.49 19.85 -3.04
C ASP A 170 -15.38 18.79 -3.20
N ASP A 171 -15.58 17.59 -2.66
CA ASP A 171 -14.65 16.47 -2.83
C ASP A 171 -14.88 15.69 -4.13
N GLY A 172 -15.84 16.14 -4.95
CA GLY A 172 -16.24 15.48 -6.19
C GLY A 172 -17.16 14.28 -5.97
N LYS A 173 -17.70 14.09 -4.75
CA LYS A 173 -18.40 12.87 -4.31
C LYS A 173 -17.55 11.60 -4.48
N THR A 174 -16.24 11.75 -4.39
CA THR A 174 -15.28 10.65 -4.47
C THR A 174 -15.32 9.87 -3.16
N SER A 175 -15.50 8.56 -3.21
CA SER A 175 -15.30 7.69 -2.05
C SER A 175 -13.85 7.21 -1.96
N GLY A 176 -13.36 7.00 -0.74
CA GLY A 176 -12.24 6.09 -0.51
C GLY A 176 -12.77 4.65 -0.52
N ASN A 177 -12.12 3.74 -1.24
CA ASN A 177 -12.66 2.43 -1.63
C ASN A 177 -13.96 2.54 -2.44
N THR A 178 -14.48 1.40 -2.94
CA THR A 178 -15.73 1.40 -3.71
C THR A 178 -16.66 0.23 -3.40
N HIS A 179 -17.93 0.54 -3.22
CA HIS A 179 -18.99 -0.44 -3.04
C HIS A 179 -19.18 -1.33 -4.28
N THR A 180 -18.76 -0.89 -5.47
CA THR A 180 -18.85 -1.71 -6.71
C THR A 180 -17.88 -2.88 -6.70
N GLN A 181 -16.87 -2.85 -5.82
CA GLN A 181 -16.00 -3.98 -5.49
C GLN A 181 -16.35 -4.64 -4.15
N LEU A 182 -17.58 -4.41 -3.64
CA LEU A 182 -18.10 -4.94 -2.37
C LEU A 182 -17.27 -4.49 -1.14
N GLN A 183 -16.58 -3.36 -1.26
CA GLN A 183 -15.79 -2.77 -0.18
C GLN A 183 -16.63 -1.81 0.66
N LEU A 184 -16.27 -1.63 1.94
CA LEU A 184 -16.74 -0.45 2.68
C LEU A 184 -16.14 0.79 2.03
N GLU A 185 -16.96 1.83 1.90
CA GLU A 185 -16.53 3.14 1.46
C GLU A 185 -16.23 4.03 2.66
N PHE A 186 -15.25 4.92 2.47
CA PHE A 186 -14.74 5.85 3.46
C PHE A 186 -14.78 7.27 2.89
N PRO A 187 -14.84 8.31 3.72
CA PRO A 187 -14.52 9.66 3.28
C PRO A 187 -13.11 9.69 2.65
N PRO A 188 -12.92 10.30 1.48
CA PRO A 188 -11.66 10.22 0.73
C PRO A 188 -10.48 10.82 1.50
N GLY A 189 -10.72 11.86 2.31
CA GLY A 189 -9.71 12.48 3.18
C GLY A 189 -9.25 11.61 4.37
N GLN A 190 -9.97 10.54 4.71
CA GLN A 190 -9.48 9.56 5.69
C GLN A 190 -8.53 8.54 5.05
N VAL A 191 -8.67 8.30 3.75
CA VAL A 191 -7.89 7.31 3.00
C VAL A 191 -6.63 7.93 2.40
N SER A 192 -6.71 9.14 1.84
CA SER A 192 -5.57 9.87 1.27
C SER A 192 -5.11 10.97 2.22
N GLN A 193 -3.90 10.81 2.77
CA GLN A 193 -3.39 11.69 3.82
C GLN A 193 -2.77 12.98 3.27
N ASP A 194 -2.84 14.05 4.07
CA ASP A 194 -2.17 15.33 3.81
C ASP A 194 -0.69 15.28 4.24
N ARG A 195 0.10 14.54 3.45
CA ARG A 195 1.53 14.33 3.67
C ARG A 195 2.34 14.50 2.38
N ILE A 196 3.64 14.72 2.56
CA ILE A 196 4.65 14.61 1.51
C ILE A 196 5.35 13.27 1.68
N PHE A 197 5.31 12.45 0.65
CA PHE A 197 5.95 11.14 0.60
C PHE A 197 7.19 11.22 -0.27
N PHE A 198 8.28 10.58 0.16
CA PHE A 198 9.55 10.68 -0.56
C PHE A 198 10.42 9.45 -0.37
N SER A 199 11.18 9.13 -1.41
CA SER A 199 12.20 8.10 -1.38
C SER A 199 13.50 8.64 -1.94
N ALA A 200 14.62 8.20 -1.39
CA ALA A 200 15.95 8.54 -1.89
C ALA A 200 16.79 7.30 -2.12
N LEU A 201 17.40 7.20 -3.30
CA LEU A 201 18.41 6.19 -3.58
C LEU A 201 19.78 6.77 -3.23
N LEU A 202 20.43 6.24 -2.20
CA LEU A 202 21.65 6.80 -1.62
C LEU A 202 22.79 5.78 -1.57
N SER A 203 24.02 6.26 -1.78
CA SER A 203 25.23 5.43 -1.63
C SER A 203 25.78 5.38 -0.20
N SER A 204 25.20 6.15 0.71
CA SER A 204 25.53 6.20 2.14
C SER A 204 24.43 6.95 2.90
N SER A 205 24.27 6.66 4.19
CA SER A 205 23.30 7.35 5.05
C SER A 205 23.49 8.86 5.08
N ARG A 206 22.40 9.59 4.90
CA ARG A 206 22.32 11.06 4.99
C ARG A 206 20.97 11.42 5.62
N ALA A 207 20.93 12.49 6.42
CA ALA A 207 19.67 13.02 6.94
C ALA A 207 18.84 13.66 5.80
N VAL A 208 17.53 13.73 6.01
CA VAL A 208 16.59 14.45 5.15
C VAL A 208 16.08 15.69 5.86
N THR A 209 15.80 16.74 5.11
CA THR A 209 15.05 17.90 5.58
C THR A 209 13.93 18.16 4.58
N VAL A 210 12.72 18.42 5.07
CA VAL A 210 11.56 18.75 4.23
C VAL A 210 10.97 20.05 4.72
N THR A 211 10.79 21.00 3.80
CA THR A 211 10.15 22.28 4.10
C THR A 211 8.94 22.53 3.21
N VAL A 212 7.95 23.24 3.75
CA VAL A 212 6.80 23.75 3.00
C VAL A 212 6.68 25.24 3.27
N GLY A 213 6.78 26.06 2.21
CA GLY A 213 6.77 27.51 2.37
C GLY A 213 7.95 28.04 3.21
N GLY A 214 9.06 27.29 3.27
CA GLY A 214 10.22 27.60 4.10
C GLY A 214 10.12 27.19 5.56
N ILE A 215 9.03 26.57 5.99
CA ILE A 215 8.88 25.99 7.34
C ILE A 215 9.40 24.56 7.33
N ASP A 216 10.38 24.27 8.19
CA ASP A 216 10.89 22.92 8.41
C ASP A 216 9.84 22.06 9.13
N LEU A 217 9.61 20.86 8.60
CA LEU A 217 8.62 19.90 9.09
C LEU A 217 9.22 18.81 9.99
N ASP A 218 10.51 18.89 10.32
CA ASP A 218 11.21 17.91 11.18
C ASP A 218 11.09 16.47 10.64
N ALA A 219 11.32 16.34 9.33
CA ALA A 219 11.20 15.06 8.64
C ALA A 219 12.38 14.13 8.96
N ASP A 220 12.10 12.83 9.07
CA ASP A 220 13.11 11.76 9.22
C ASP A 220 12.76 10.55 8.34
N TRP A 221 13.70 9.63 8.19
CA TRP A 221 13.49 8.36 7.50
C TRP A 221 12.64 7.41 8.34
N THR A 222 11.49 7.00 7.81
CA THR A 222 10.67 5.93 8.41
C THR A 222 11.20 4.54 8.03
N SER A 223 11.96 4.46 6.93
CA SER A 223 12.64 3.26 6.50
C SER A 223 14.04 3.54 5.96
N VAL A 224 15.00 2.71 6.39
CA VAL A 224 16.42 2.79 6.04
C VAL A 224 16.87 1.43 5.52
N PRO A 225 17.58 1.35 4.38
CA PRO A 225 18.05 0.09 3.84
C PRO A 225 19.12 -0.53 4.75
N ALA A 226 19.12 -1.87 4.86
CA ALA A 226 20.16 -2.58 5.58
C ALA A 226 21.54 -2.26 4.99
N GLY A 227 22.53 -1.99 5.86
CA GLY A 227 23.88 -1.59 5.45
C GLY A 227 24.01 -0.15 4.94
N GLY A 228 22.93 0.64 4.92
CA GLY A 228 22.98 2.09 4.65
C GLY A 228 23.23 2.49 3.19
N VAL A 229 23.08 1.55 2.25
CA VAL A 229 23.17 1.77 0.80
C VAL A 229 21.90 1.22 0.15
N GLY A 230 21.18 2.04 -0.62
CA GLY A 230 19.94 1.65 -1.25
C GLY A 230 18.83 2.68 -1.08
N VAL A 231 17.58 2.20 -1.03
CA VAL A 231 16.39 3.07 -0.99
C VAL A 231 15.99 3.39 0.44
N TYR A 232 16.13 4.67 0.78
CA TYR A 232 15.56 5.30 1.96
C TYR A 232 14.14 5.76 1.66
N HIS A 233 13.26 5.74 2.65
CA HIS A 233 11.88 6.21 2.51
C HIS A 233 11.39 6.92 3.77
N GLY A 234 10.58 7.95 3.55
CA GLY A 234 9.98 8.75 4.60
C GLY A 234 8.72 9.44 4.11
N SER A 235 7.90 9.87 5.06
CA SER A 235 6.80 10.78 4.79
C SER A 235 6.64 11.74 5.96
N VAL A 236 6.11 12.93 5.69
CA VAL A 236 5.89 13.96 6.73
C VAL A 236 4.58 14.69 6.50
N ALA A 237 3.82 14.92 7.57
CA ALA A 237 2.61 15.73 7.50
C ALA A 237 2.98 17.21 7.38
N TYR A 238 2.35 17.92 6.47
CA TYR A 238 2.57 19.37 6.31
C TYR A 238 1.56 20.22 7.09
N GLY A 239 0.54 19.61 7.69
CA GLY A 239 -0.48 20.31 8.48
C GLY A 239 -1.18 21.39 7.67
N SER A 240 -1.20 22.62 8.17
CA SER A 240 -1.78 23.77 7.47
C SER A 240 -0.77 24.54 6.61
N ASN A 241 0.48 24.08 6.51
CA ASN A 241 1.51 24.80 5.76
C ASN A 241 1.21 24.71 4.26
N THR A 242 1.45 25.82 3.56
CA THR A 242 1.32 25.94 2.10
C THR A 242 2.56 26.65 1.53
N GLY A 243 2.81 26.48 0.24
CA GLY A 243 3.97 27.05 -0.45
C GLY A 243 4.86 25.99 -1.08
N ALA A 244 6.05 26.41 -1.51
CA ALA A 244 7.02 25.55 -2.18
C ALA A 244 7.42 24.37 -1.29
N VAL A 245 7.41 23.17 -1.87
CA VAL A 245 7.90 21.94 -1.23
C VAL A 245 9.37 21.78 -1.59
N VAL A 246 10.25 21.74 -0.58
CA VAL A 246 11.68 21.54 -0.77
C VAL A 246 12.16 20.38 0.07
N ILE A 247 12.81 19.39 -0.57
CA ILE A 247 13.42 18.24 0.12
C ILE A 247 14.92 18.29 -0.11
N THR A 248 15.69 18.26 0.97
CA THR A 248 17.15 18.30 0.93
C THR A 248 17.74 17.02 1.49
N VAL A 249 18.62 16.38 0.72
CA VAL A 249 19.41 15.22 1.16
C VAL A 249 20.84 15.39 0.67
N GLY A 250 21.76 15.74 1.57
CA GLY A 250 23.12 16.09 1.19
C GLY A 250 23.15 17.32 0.26
N SER A 251 23.70 17.16 -0.95
CA SER A 251 23.75 18.22 -1.96
C SER A 251 22.53 18.24 -2.90
N MET A 252 21.65 17.24 -2.80
CA MET A 252 20.43 17.21 -3.61
C MET A 252 19.40 18.15 -2.99
N VAL A 253 18.86 19.05 -3.82
CA VAL A 253 17.75 19.94 -3.48
C VAL A 253 16.63 19.70 -4.46
N PHE A 254 15.60 18.98 -4.01
CA PHE A 254 14.36 18.81 -4.75
C PHE A 254 13.48 20.04 -4.56
N THR A 255 12.88 20.56 -5.62
CA THR A 255 11.86 21.62 -5.56
C THR A 255 10.64 21.15 -6.32
N GLY A 256 9.54 20.91 -5.60
CA GLY A 256 8.28 20.48 -6.17
C GLY A 256 7.28 21.62 -6.39
N ASP A 257 6.17 21.32 -7.06
CA ASP A 257 5.07 22.26 -7.24
C ASP A 257 4.47 22.66 -5.87
N PRO A 258 4.19 23.95 -5.61
CA PRO A 258 3.69 24.39 -4.31
C PRO A 258 2.33 23.76 -3.91
N ILE A 259 2.24 23.39 -2.63
CA ILE A 259 0.97 23.08 -1.98
C ILE A 259 0.19 24.39 -1.80
N THR A 260 -1.06 24.43 -2.26
CA THR A 260 -1.93 25.62 -2.16
C THR A 260 -3.33 25.21 -1.73
N THR A 261 -4.15 26.17 -1.31
CA THR A 261 -5.60 25.95 -1.13
C THR A 261 -6.40 26.26 -2.40
N SER A 262 -5.74 26.36 -3.56
CA SER A 262 -6.43 26.61 -4.83
C SER A 262 -7.16 25.34 -5.29
N CYS A 263 -8.45 25.49 -5.56
CA CYS A 263 -9.32 24.43 -6.06
C CYS A 263 -9.69 24.62 -7.54
N ASN A 264 -8.95 25.48 -8.23
CA ASN A 264 -9.11 25.79 -9.65
C ASN A 264 -7.73 25.87 -10.31
N ARG A 265 -6.96 24.79 -10.20
CA ARG A 265 -5.62 24.67 -10.79
C ARG A 265 -5.70 24.42 -12.29
N VAL A 266 -6.75 23.74 -12.74
CA VAL A 266 -7.06 23.48 -14.15
C VAL A 266 -8.45 24.00 -14.52
N THR A 267 -8.66 24.25 -15.81
CA THR A 267 -9.96 24.70 -16.34
C THR A 267 -11.04 23.64 -16.07
N GLY A 268 -12.20 24.08 -15.54
CA GLY A 268 -13.36 23.23 -15.26
C GLY A 268 -13.33 22.50 -13.90
N GLN A 269 -12.27 22.69 -13.09
CA GLN A 269 -12.19 22.05 -11.76
C GLN A 269 -13.34 22.49 -10.84
N ASP A 270 -13.82 23.73 -10.98
CA ASP A 270 -15.01 24.29 -10.34
C ASP A 270 -15.09 24.01 -8.83
N GLY A 271 -13.97 24.22 -8.14
CA GLY A 271 -13.89 24.05 -6.69
C GLY A 271 -13.85 22.60 -6.20
N LYS A 272 -13.60 21.60 -7.08
CA LYS A 272 -13.47 20.19 -6.69
C LYS A 272 -12.06 19.84 -6.25
N THR A 273 -11.92 18.97 -5.26
CA THR A 273 -10.61 18.39 -4.89
C THR A 273 -10.08 17.50 -6.02
N ASN A 274 -8.83 17.72 -6.43
CA ASN A 274 -8.09 16.76 -7.23
C ASN A 274 -7.36 15.79 -6.29
N TRP A 275 -7.76 14.51 -6.28
CA TRP A 275 -7.15 13.47 -5.44
C TRP A 275 -5.98 12.76 -6.14
N ASN A 276 -5.61 13.19 -7.35
CA ASN A 276 -4.40 12.72 -8.02
C ASN A 276 -3.14 13.26 -7.32
N ALA A 277 -2.02 12.55 -7.44
CA ALA A 277 -0.73 12.98 -6.90
C ALA A 277 0.10 13.71 -7.96
N TRP A 278 0.88 14.68 -7.52
CA TRP A 278 1.96 15.24 -8.33
C TRP A 278 3.26 14.55 -7.93
N VAL A 279 4.07 14.14 -8.90
CA VAL A 279 5.31 13.40 -8.66
C VAL A 279 6.47 14.11 -9.34
N GLY A 280 7.56 14.31 -8.59
CA GLY A 280 8.78 14.88 -9.13
C GLY A 280 10.01 14.08 -8.71
N SER A 281 11.14 14.40 -9.32
CA SER A 281 12.44 13.88 -8.89
C SER A 281 13.57 14.90 -9.09
N VAL A 282 14.69 14.64 -8.43
CA VAL A 282 15.98 15.30 -8.70
C VAL A 282 17.11 14.27 -8.60
N THR A 283 18.14 14.42 -9.41
CA THR A 283 19.35 13.58 -9.35
C THR A 283 20.48 14.28 -8.63
N GLY A 284 21.32 13.50 -7.95
CA GLY A 284 22.50 13.94 -7.21
C GLY A 284 23.80 13.51 -7.87
N SER A 285 24.68 12.92 -7.07
CA SER A 285 26.01 12.50 -7.54
C SER A 285 25.92 11.22 -8.36
N THR A 286 26.69 11.14 -9.45
CA THR A 286 27.02 9.86 -10.08
C THR A 286 28.02 9.13 -9.19
N VAL A 287 27.71 7.88 -8.86
CA VAL A 287 28.47 7.05 -7.92
C VAL A 287 28.56 5.62 -8.47
N ASN A 288 29.32 4.75 -7.82
CA ASN A 288 29.40 3.34 -8.19
C ASN A 288 29.55 2.51 -6.92
N VAL A 289 28.44 2.34 -6.19
CA VAL A 289 28.42 1.64 -4.91
C VAL A 289 27.41 0.50 -4.98
N VAL A 290 27.91 -0.73 -4.81
CA VAL A 290 27.09 -1.94 -4.79
C VAL A 290 26.37 -2.00 -3.44
N ALA A 291 25.04 -2.12 -3.48
CA ALA A 291 24.25 -2.35 -2.28
C ALA A 291 24.49 -3.77 -1.74
N PRO A 292 24.34 -3.99 -0.43
CA PRO A 292 24.41 -5.34 0.14
C PRO A 292 23.50 -6.32 -0.60
N SER A 293 23.99 -7.54 -0.88
CA SER A 293 23.17 -8.57 -1.50
C SER A 293 22.03 -8.99 -0.58
N THR A 294 20.84 -9.14 -1.16
CA THR A 294 19.63 -9.57 -0.46
C THR A 294 19.42 -11.08 -0.46
N SER A 295 20.35 -11.87 -1.01
CA SER A 295 20.20 -13.32 -1.20
C SER A 295 20.02 -14.12 0.10
N ASN A 296 20.60 -13.64 1.20
CA ASN A 296 20.45 -14.24 2.54
C ASN A 296 19.63 -13.35 3.49
N TYR A 297 18.90 -12.37 2.94
CA TYR A 297 18.08 -11.52 3.77
C TYR A 297 16.80 -12.26 4.18
N VAL A 298 16.42 -12.06 5.42
CA VAL A 298 15.15 -12.51 5.97
C VAL A 298 14.31 -11.29 6.31
N CYS A 299 13.04 -11.51 6.62
CA CYS A 299 12.29 -10.46 7.28
C CYS A 299 12.92 -10.17 8.64
N ILE A 300 13.05 -8.90 9.01
CA ILE A 300 13.58 -8.44 10.32
C ILE A 300 12.61 -7.53 11.05
N ARG A 301 11.48 -7.19 10.42
CA ARG A 301 10.40 -6.42 11.01
C ARG A 301 9.10 -6.77 10.31
N GLY A 302 8.10 -7.20 11.05
CA GLY A 302 6.81 -7.56 10.49
C GLY A 302 5.65 -7.08 11.35
N LYS A 303 4.47 -7.08 10.75
CA LYS A 303 3.20 -6.74 11.40
C LYS A 303 2.17 -7.84 11.14
N GLY A 304 1.18 -7.94 12.04
CA GLY A 304 0.06 -8.87 11.93
C GLY A 304 -1.25 -8.18 12.33
N VAL A 305 -2.38 -8.66 11.83
CA VAL A 305 -3.71 -8.16 12.19
C VAL A 305 -4.15 -8.65 13.56
N GLY A 306 -4.87 -7.83 14.33
CA GLY A 306 -5.45 -8.23 15.62
C GLY A 306 -4.45 -8.96 16.54
N ASN A 307 -4.83 -10.18 16.96
CA ASN A 307 -4.03 -10.99 17.89
C ASN A 307 -2.71 -11.52 17.30
N PHE A 308 -2.51 -11.43 15.98
CA PHE A 308 -1.24 -11.77 15.35
C PHE A 308 -0.18 -10.69 15.54
N GLY A 309 -0.55 -9.45 15.89
CA GLY A 309 0.36 -8.30 15.90
C GLY A 309 1.63 -8.52 16.72
N GLY A 310 1.48 -8.97 17.97
CA GLY A 310 2.63 -9.26 18.84
C GLY A 310 3.47 -10.45 18.36
N LEU A 311 2.83 -11.51 17.87
CA LEU A 311 3.51 -12.70 17.35
C LEU A 311 4.31 -12.38 16.09
N CYS A 312 3.72 -11.67 15.14
CA CYS A 312 4.38 -11.26 13.90
C CYS A 312 5.53 -10.29 14.17
N SER A 313 5.35 -9.31 15.05
CA SER A 313 6.44 -8.39 15.44
C SER A 313 7.65 -9.16 15.98
N PHE A 314 7.41 -10.09 16.93
CA PHE A 314 8.47 -10.89 17.52
C PHE A 314 9.11 -11.87 16.51
N SER A 315 8.29 -12.73 15.89
CA SER A 315 8.78 -13.79 15.02
C SER A 315 9.49 -13.26 13.77
N CYS A 316 8.92 -12.25 13.11
CA CYS A 316 9.54 -11.62 11.95
C CYS A 316 10.83 -10.90 12.33
N SER A 317 11.00 -10.40 13.56
CA SER A 317 12.29 -9.84 14.00
C SER A 317 13.42 -10.87 14.09
N LEU A 318 13.06 -12.15 14.14
CA LEU A 318 13.97 -13.29 14.23
C LEU A 318 14.07 -14.09 12.91
N GLY A 319 13.53 -13.56 11.81
CA GLY A 319 13.59 -14.21 10.49
C GLY A 319 12.48 -15.21 10.19
N TYR A 320 11.57 -15.49 11.14
CA TYR A 320 10.39 -16.33 10.89
C TYR A 320 9.16 -15.47 10.66
N CYS A 321 8.79 -15.25 9.39
CA CYS A 321 7.68 -14.37 9.03
C CYS A 321 6.76 -15.07 8.02
N PRO A 322 5.80 -15.90 8.48
CA PRO A 322 4.91 -16.62 7.57
C PRO A 322 3.98 -15.66 6.83
N GLU A 323 4.09 -15.59 5.51
CA GLU A 323 3.36 -14.65 4.63
C GLU A 323 1.82 -14.76 4.73
N GLY A 324 1.31 -15.94 5.09
CA GLY A 324 -0.12 -16.18 5.30
C GLY A 324 -0.67 -15.63 6.62
N ALA A 325 0.17 -15.11 7.52
CA ALA A 325 -0.26 -14.56 8.82
C ALA A 325 0.41 -13.22 9.17
N CYS A 326 1.60 -12.97 8.63
CA CYS A 326 2.38 -11.76 8.87
C CYS A 326 2.72 -11.04 7.56
N THR A 327 2.77 -9.71 7.62
CA THR A 327 3.29 -8.85 6.54
C THR A 327 4.71 -8.40 6.90
N CYS A 328 5.68 -8.69 6.04
CA CYS A 328 7.04 -8.16 6.20
C CYS A 328 7.11 -6.67 5.85
N THR A 329 7.80 -5.89 6.68
CA THR A 329 7.93 -4.42 6.53
C THR A 329 9.39 -3.95 6.47
N ALA A 330 10.35 -4.85 6.69
CA ALA A 330 11.75 -4.62 6.42
C ALA A 330 12.49 -5.96 6.29
N MET A 331 13.40 -6.04 5.33
CA MET A 331 14.31 -7.17 5.17
C MET A 331 15.74 -6.78 5.57
N GLY A 332 16.51 -7.76 6.04
CA GLY A 332 17.90 -7.58 6.40
C GLY A 332 18.60 -8.88 6.76
N PRO A 333 19.87 -8.81 7.21
CA PRO A 333 20.59 -9.99 7.67
C PRO A 333 19.86 -10.70 8.81
N GLN A 334 19.97 -12.04 8.84
CA GLN A 334 19.42 -12.87 9.90
C GLN A 334 19.91 -12.42 11.29
N ALA A 335 18.96 -12.10 12.17
CA ALA A 335 19.26 -11.79 13.56
C ALA A 335 19.78 -13.02 14.30
N THR A 336 20.62 -12.81 15.31
CA THR A 336 21.02 -13.88 16.23
C THR A 336 19.81 -14.35 17.01
N LEU A 337 19.49 -15.63 16.89
CA LEU A 337 18.36 -16.24 17.59
C LEU A 337 18.63 -16.30 19.11
N PRO A 338 17.61 -16.06 19.96
CA PRO A 338 17.75 -16.23 21.40
C PRO A 338 18.18 -17.66 21.75
N GLY A 339 19.13 -17.79 22.68
CA GLY A 339 19.66 -19.09 23.12
C GLY A 339 19.07 -19.59 24.45
N PRO A 340 19.57 -20.72 24.98
CA PRO A 340 19.08 -21.34 26.22
C PRO A 340 19.11 -20.47 27.48
N SER A 341 19.89 -19.38 27.50
CA SER A 341 19.91 -18.41 28.61
C SER A 341 18.71 -17.46 28.61
N THR A 342 17.92 -17.45 27.54
CA THR A 342 16.73 -16.59 27.42
C THR A 342 15.62 -17.17 28.29
N PRO A 343 14.98 -16.36 29.16
CA PRO A 343 13.83 -16.82 29.93
C PRO A 343 12.73 -17.40 29.03
N GLY A 344 12.25 -18.60 29.36
CA GLY A 344 11.24 -19.30 28.56
C GLY A 344 11.75 -19.96 27.28
N TYR A 345 13.06 -19.99 27.03
CA TYR A 345 13.62 -20.74 25.90
C TYR A 345 13.24 -22.22 25.98
N GLY A 346 12.90 -22.81 24.84
CA GLY A 346 12.48 -24.20 24.73
C GLY A 346 11.02 -24.46 25.13
N THR A 347 10.23 -23.42 25.43
CA THR A 347 8.80 -23.59 25.71
C THR A 347 8.08 -24.06 24.46
N VAL A 348 7.42 -25.21 24.52
CA VAL A 348 6.55 -25.69 23.45
C VAL A 348 5.24 -24.90 23.52
N GLY A 349 4.99 -24.09 22.49
CA GLY A 349 3.83 -23.21 22.39
C GLY A 349 2.74 -23.75 21.45
N TYR A 350 1.50 -23.61 21.88
CA TYR A 350 0.29 -23.92 21.12
C TYR A 350 -0.63 -22.69 21.07
N PRO A 351 -1.53 -22.60 20.07
CA PRO A 351 -2.60 -21.61 20.08
C PRO A 351 -3.48 -21.75 21.33
N ALA A 352 -3.94 -20.62 21.87
CA ALA A 352 -4.92 -20.60 22.94
C ALA A 352 -6.28 -21.19 22.48
N GLU A 353 -7.11 -21.60 23.45
CA GLU A 353 -8.45 -22.13 23.19
C GLU A 353 -9.27 -21.18 22.31
N GLY A 354 -9.92 -21.73 21.28
CA GLY A 354 -10.74 -20.96 20.34
C GLY A 354 -9.99 -20.37 19.14
N LEU A 355 -8.67 -20.49 19.08
CA LEU A 355 -7.86 -19.99 17.96
C LEU A 355 -7.64 -21.04 16.85
N GLY A 356 -7.35 -20.52 15.66
CA GLY A 356 -7.20 -21.33 14.45
C GLY A 356 -5.77 -21.78 14.13
N PRO A 357 -5.60 -22.60 13.08
CA PRO A 357 -4.31 -23.16 12.69
C PRO A 357 -3.27 -22.12 12.25
N SER A 358 -3.71 -20.93 11.82
CA SER A 358 -2.82 -19.82 11.45
C SER A 358 -1.88 -19.38 12.58
N TYR A 359 -2.23 -19.65 13.85
CA TYR A 359 -1.41 -19.35 15.02
C TYR A 359 -0.38 -20.43 15.33
N SER A 360 -0.54 -21.67 14.84
CA SER A 360 0.24 -22.82 15.31
C SER A 360 1.75 -22.66 15.11
N GLY A 361 2.17 -22.26 13.90
CA GLY A 361 3.59 -22.02 13.61
C GLY A 361 4.16 -20.85 14.41
N LEU A 362 3.38 -19.77 14.52
CA LEU A 362 3.77 -18.56 15.26
C LEU A 362 3.90 -18.81 16.77
N CYS A 363 2.95 -19.51 17.39
CA CYS A 363 3.01 -19.85 18.80
C CYS A 363 4.15 -20.83 19.09
N SER A 364 4.33 -21.86 18.26
CA SER A 364 5.43 -22.80 18.41
C SER A 364 6.79 -22.09 18.35
N PHE A 365 7.01 -21.27 17.32
CA PHE A 365 8.24 -20.50 17.17
C PHE A 365 8.45 -19.49 18.31
N SER A 366 7.43 -18.67 18.59
CA SER A 366 7.59 -17.55 19.52
C SER A 366 7.80 -18.02 20.95
N CYS A 367 7.00 -19.00 21.41
CA CYS A 367 7.16 -19.55 22.76
C CYS A 367 8.51 -20.24 22.91
N ASN A 368 8.99 -20.94 21.88
CA ASN A 368 10.31 -21.59 21.92
C ASN A 368 11.45 -20.59 22.14
N TYR A 369 11.30 -19.34 21.71
CA TYR A 369 12.29 -18.26 21.92
C TYR A 369 11.93 -17.31 23.08
N GLY A 370 11.03 -17.72 23.97
CA GLY A 370 10.72 -17.00 25.21
C GLY A 370 9.61 -15.95 25.11
N TYR A 371 8.94 -15.82 23.96
CA TYR A 371 7.78 -14.94 23.79
C TYR A 371 6.48 -15.76 23.64
N CYS A 372 5.78 -15.95 24.75
CA CYS A 372 4.54 -16.74 24.80
C CYS A 372 3.39 -15.89 25.38
N PRO A 373 2.76 -15.02 24.56
CA PRO A 373 1.76 -14.06 25.05
C PRO A 373 0.49 -14.78 25.55
N PRO A 374 0.07 -14.56 26.81
CA PRO A 374 -1.12 -15.21 27.37
C PRO A 374 -2.38 -14.77 26.62
N GLY A 375 -3.33 -15.70 26.45
CA GLY A 375 -4.56 -15.47 25.70
C GLY A 375 -4.41 -15.61 24.17
N VAL A 376 -3.18 -15.70 23.66
CA VAL A 376 -2.90 -16.01 22.24
C VAL A 376 -2.15 -17.32 22.11
N CYS A 377 -1.13 -17.53 22.93
CA CYS A 377 -0.40 -18.78 23.01
C CYS A 377 -0.40 -19.33 24.45
N GLY A 378 -0.17 -20.64 24.58
CA GLY A 378 0.00 -21.31 25.85
C GLY A 378 0.74 -22.64 25.70
N THR A 379 0.88 -23.37 26.80
CA THR A 379 1.56 -24.68 26.83
C THR A 379 0.59 -25.85 26.76
N THR A 380 -0.71 -25.57 26.73
CA THR A 380 -1.77 -26.58 26.62
C THR A 380 -2.23 -26.66 25.18
N GLU A 381 -2.25 -27.86 24.62
CA GLU A 381 -2.78 -28.10 23.29
C GLU A 381 -4.31 -28.19 23.33
N TYR A 382 -4.97 -27.35 22.52
CA TYR A 382 -6.43 -27.34 22.35
C TYR A 382 -6.80 -27.74 20.92
N PRO A 383 -8.01 -28.28 20.68
CA PRO A 383 -8.53 -28.45 19.33
C PRO A 383 -8.58 -27.10 18.58
N LEU A 384 -8.02 -27.07 17.37
CA LEU A 384 -7.99 -25.87 16.53
C LEU A 384 -9.36 -25.57 15.93
N VAL A 385 -9.76 -24.31 15.94
CA VAL A 385 -11.00 -23.85 15.31
C VAL A 385 -10.71 -23.48 13.86
N ILE A 386 -11.39 -24.12 12.90
CA ILE A 386 -11.28 -23.74 11.49
C ILE A 386 -12.25 -22.60 11.22
N PRO A 387 -11.77 -21.37 10.95
CA PRO A 387 -12.66 -20.26 10.72
C PRO A 387 -13.36 -20.42 9.37
N SER A 388 -14.66 -20.08 9.31
CA SER A 388 -15.43 -20.09 8.06
C SER A 388 -15.08 -18.91 7.14
N VAL A 389 -14.47 -17.86 7.69
CA VAL A 389 -14.01 -16.67 6.97
C VAL A 389 -12.57 -16.38 7.37
N SER A 390 -11.73 -16.01 6.41
CA SER A 390 -10.34 -15.66 6.68
C SER A 390 -10.25 -14.49 7.66
N GLU A 391 -9.41 -14.65 8.69
CA GLU A 391 -9.10 -13.62 9.70
C GLU A 391 -8.37 -12.40 9.10
N PHE A 392 -7.90 -12.52 7.85
CA PHE A 392 -7.16 -11.48 7.13
C PHE A 392 -8.02 -10.72 6.12
N LEU A 393 -9.30 -11.07 5.99
CA LEU A 393 -10.24 -10.33 5.15
C LEU A 393 -10.79 -9.13 5.91
N PRO A 394 -10.69 -7.92 5.35
CA PRO A 394 -11.37 -6.76 5.91
C PRO A 394 -12.88 -6.97 5.97
N PHE A 395 -13.52 -6.36 6.97
CA PHE A 395 -14.98 -6.37 7.07
C PHE A 395 -15.63 -5.55 5.97
N THR A 396 -16.82 -5.95 5.53
CA THR A 396 -17.67 -5.14 4.66
C THR A 396 -18.92 -4.68 5.42
N CYS A 397 -19.78 -3.90 4.77
CA CYS A 397 -21.08 -3.58 5.33
C CYS A 397 -21.99 -4.82 5.31
N THR A 398 -22.66 -5.10 6.44
CA THR A 398 -23.59 -6.23 6.59
C THR A 398 -25.01 -5.81 6.93
N SER A 399 -25.23 -4.53 7.21
CA SER A 399 -26.55 -3.91 7.28
C SER A 399 -26.43 -2.41 7.12
N GLY A 400 -27.48 -1.76 6.62
CA GLY A 400 -27.49 -0.31 6.49
C GLY A 400 -28.89 0.27 6.38
N THR A 401 -28.97 1.60 6.43
CA THR A 401 -30.23 2.34 6.31
C THR A 401 -30.10 3.47 5.29
N GLY A 402 -31.22 3.94 4.77
CA GLY A 402 -31.29 5.07 3.83
C GLY A 402 -32.42 6.02 4.20
N VAL A 403 -32.46 7.19 3.56
CA VAL A 403 -33.49 8.21 3.78
C VAL A 403 -34.49 8.21 2.62
N GLY A 404 -35.77 8.43 2.93
CA GLY A 404 -36.83 8.52 1.92
C GLY A 404 -36.94 7.26 1.07
N ASP A 405 -37.00 7.43 -0.25
CA ASP A 405 -37.16 6.33 -1.21
C ASP A 405 -35.96 5.36 -1.23
N LEU A 406 -34.80 5.76 -0.68
CA LEU A 406 -33.63 4.90 -0.56
C LEU A 406 -33.66 3.99 0.67
N GLY A 407 -34.60 4.19 1.61
CA GLY A 407 -34.65 3.45 2.87
C GLY A 407 -34.71 1.93 2.67
N GLY A 408 -35.63 1.47 1.80
CA GLY A 408 -35.77 0.05 1.47
C GLY A 408 -34.58 -0.51 0.68
N LEU A 409 -34.04 0.28 -0.26
CA LEU A 409 -32.90 -0.13 -1.08
C LEU A 409 -31.62 -0.30 -0.24
N CYS A 410 -31.30 0.68 0.61
CA CYS A 410 -30.15 0.59 1.51
C CYS A 410 -30.29 -0.56 2.52
N SER A 411 -31.49 -0.75 3.08
CA SER A 411 -31.76 -1.86 4.02
C SER A 411 -31.59 -3.23 3.38
N PHE A 412 -31.74 -3.34 2.06
CA PHE A 412 -31.50 -4.58 1.32
C PHE A 412 -30.04 -4.71 0.86
N ALA A 413 -29.53 -3.72 0.11
CA ALA A 413 -28.26 -3.80 -0.60
C ALA A 413 -27.05 -3.85 0.35
N CYS A 414 -27.11 -3.12 1.47
CA CYS A 414 -26.04 -3.12 2.46
C CYS A 414 -25.84 -4.48 3.14
N ASN A 415 -26.83 -5.39 3.11
CA ASN A 415 -26.65 -6.76 3.61
C ASN A 415 -25.75 -7.62 2.72
N TYR A 416 -25.50 -7.18 1.49
CA TYR A 416 -24.67 -7.84 0.49
C TYR A 416 -23.35 -7.10 0.22
N GLY A 417 -22.93 -6.20 1.13
CA GLY A 417 -21.72 -5.39 0.97
C GLY A 417 -21.85 -4.21 -0.02
N PHE A 418 -22.97 -4.09 -0.74
CA PHE A 418 -23.22 -2.96 -1.63
C PHE A 418 -23.88 -1.84 -0.83
N CYS A 419 -23.07 -0.95 -0.24
CA CYS A 419 -23.53 0.13 0.62
C CYS A 419 -22.86 1.48 0.29
N PRO A 420 -23.34 2.20 -0.75
CA PRO A 420 -22.73 3.46 -1.19
C PRO A 420 -22.86 4.55 -0.11
N ILE A 421 -21.74 5.16 0.32
CA ILE A 421 -21.70 6.08 1.46
C ILE A 421 -22.48 7.39 1.23
N HIS A 422 -22.64 7.79 -0.03
CA HIS A 422 -23.40 9.00 -0.39
C HIS A 422 -24.92 8.78 -0.45
N SER A 423 -25.38 7.52 -0.35
CA SER A 423 -26.80 7.15 -0.45
C SER A 423 -27.30 6.41 0.79
N CYS A 424 -26.43 5.66 1.45
CA CYS A 424 -26.73 4.75 2.54
C CYS A 424 -25.80 4.98 3.73
N THR A 425 -26.27 4.65 4.93
CA THR A 425 -25.47 4.60 6.15
C THR A 425 -25.28 3.15 6.57
N CYS A 426 -24.03 2.70 6.64
CA CYS A 426 -23.74 1.36 7.16
C CYS A 426 -23.97 1.31 8.67
N THR A 427 -24.78 0.35 9.14
CA THR A 427 -25.16 0.22 10.55
C THR A 427 -24.50 -0.97 11.24
N SER A 428 -24.01 -1.95 10.48
CA SER A 428 -23.15 -3.03 10.99
C SER A 428 -22.12 -3.44 9.96
N GLN A 429 -20.98 -3.92 10.44
CA GLN A 429 -19.90 -4.45 9.62
C GLN A 429 -19.61 -5.89 10.02
N GLY A 430 -19.09 -6.67 9.09
CA GLY A 430 -18.68 -8.04 9.34
C GLY A 430 -18.12 -8.72 8.10
N PRO A 431 -17.76 -10.00 8.20
CA PRO A 431 -17.32 -10.76 7.04
C PRO A 431 -18.45 -10.88 6.01
N LEU A 432 -18.10 -10.70 4.74
CA LEU A 432 -19.05 -10.92 3.66
C LEU A 432 -19.22 -12.43 3.42
N THR A 433 -20.36 -12.97 3.80
CA THR A 433 -20.72 -14.36 3.50
C THR A 433 -21.80 -14.32 2.42
N VAL A 434 -21.40 -14.30 1.14
CA VAL A 434 -22.33 -14.33 -0.01
C VAL A 434 -22.52 -15.74 -0.52
#